data_AF-A0A7V9U9B5-F1
#
_entry.id   AF-A0A7V9U9B5-F1
#
_cell.length_a   1.000
_cell.length_b   1.000
_cell.length_c   1.000
_cell.angle_alpha   90.00
_cell.angle_beta   90.00
_cell.angle_gamma   90.00
#
_symmetry.space_group_name_H-M   'P 1'
#
loop_
_entity.id
_entity.type
_entity.pdbx_description
1 polymer ?
#
loop_
_entity_poly.entity_id
_entity_poly.type
_entity_poly.pdbx_seq_one_letter_code
_entity_poly.pdbx_strand_id
1 'polypeptide(L)'
;MGRTLRSVDAVQAPRRTARPPAPAAEISRRRVIASSSASTPPTGATVPTPALGSVGPPDVTARLTGHDDNTRSRRTAVTGRQPREDLLQILTQPLSDHGVDLEDVEVSDAGRRKLVRVLVDKDGGVTLDDIADATTVVSDLLDGDDVLDDHPYTLEVTSPGVDRPLTQPRHWRRNLDRLVRVQPREGAEFTGRIVELGGAGATVDVDGTRRHVQYADVKTARVEIEFNRPRSAAAGSAHGTTDLGGKD
;
A
#
# COMPACT_ATOMS: atom_id res chain seq x y z
N MET A 1 67.62 10.18 -53.36
CA MET A 1 66.28 9.94 -54.00
C MET A 1 65.34 9.46 -52.90
N GLY A 2 64.44 10.23 -52.30
CA GLY A 2 63.56 11.25 -52.85
C GLY A 2 62.19 10.64 -53.17
N ARG A 3 61.45 10.16 -52.16
CA ARG A 3 60.05 9.75 -52.31
C ARG A 3 59.17 10.30 -51.19
N THR A 4 58.44 11.32 -51.63
CA THR A 4 57.23 12.00 -51.16
C THR A 4 56.28 11.14 -50.32
N LEU A 5 56.05 11.53 -49.07
CA LEU A 5 54.86 11.13 -48.30
C LEU A 5 53.76 12.17 -48.57
N ARG A 6 52.70 11.73 -49.25
CA ARG A 6 51.48 12.51 -49.46
C ARG A 6 50.58 12.39 -48.22
N SER A 7 50.17 13.55 -47.75
CA SER A 7 49.06 13.81 -46.83
C SER A 7 47.74 13.29 -47.38
N VAL A 8 46.92 12.64 -46.55
CA VAL A 8 45.47 12.44 -46.75
C VAL A 8 44.73 12.49 -45.41
N ASP A 9 43.92 13.55 -45.32
CA ASP A 9 42.72 13.84 -44.51
C ASP A 9 42.49 13.20 -43.14
N ALA A 10 42.60 14.06 -42.12
CA ALA A 10 41.98 13.87 -40.81
C ALA A 10 40.44 14.00 -40.94
N VAL A 11 39.72 12.91 -40.66
CA VAL A 11 38.26 12.94 -40.50
C VAL A 11 37.93 13.70 -39.21
N GLN A 12 37.42 14.92 -39.38
CA GLN A 12 36.90 15.77 -38.33
C GLN A 12 35.60 15.16 -37.78
N ALA A 13 35.63 14.62 -36.56
CA ALA A 13 34.42 14.21 -35.85
C ALA A 13 33.55 15.44 -35.51
N PRO A 14 32.20 15.34 -35.57
CA PRO A 14 31.32 16.45 -35.23
C PRO A 14 31.40 16.75 -33.73
N ARG A 15 31.62 18.03 -33.40
CA ARG A 15 31.57 18.56 -32.03
C ARG A 15 30.16 18.36 -31.48
N ARG A 16 30.01 17.47 -30.49
CA ARG A 16 28.82 17.40 -29.63
C ARG A 16 28.67 18.73 -28.91
N THR A 17 27.68 19.53 -29.30
CA THR A 17 27.19 20.63 -28.47
C THR A 17 26.60 20.03 -27.20
N ALA A 18 27.24 20.29 -26.06
CA ALA A 18 26.72 19.89 -24.76
C ALA A 18 25.36 20.58 -24.55
N ARG A 19 24.33 19.77 -24.27
CA ARG A 19 23.01 20.22 -23.81
C ARG A 19 23.21 20.97 -22.48
N PRO A 20 22.61 22.16 -22.28
CA PRO A 20 22.67 22.84 -20.99
C PRO A 20 22.01 21.97 -19.90
N PRO A 21 22.51 22.01 -18.65
CA PRO A 21 21.88 21.29 -17.55
C PRO A 21 20.44 21.78 -17.37
N ALA A 22 19.51 20.85 -17.22
CA ALA A 22 18.12 21.15 -16.88
C ALA A 22 18.06 21.92 -15.53
N PRO A 23 17.10 22.85 -15.36
CA PRO A 23 16.94 23.55 -14.09
C PRO A 23 16.62 22.54 -12.98
N ALA A 24 17.21 22.76 -11.81
CA ALA A 24 17.08 21.91 -10.63
C ALA A 24 15.59 21.68 -10.30
N ALA A 25 15.15 20.43 -10.39
CA ALA A 25 13.85 20.02 -9.92
C ALA A 25 13.75 20.29 -8.42
N GLU A 26 12.74 21.05 -8.04
CA GLU A 26 12.44 21.41 -6.67
C GLU A 26 12.12 20.12 -5.88
N ILE A 27 12.87 19.93 -4.80
CA ILE A 27 12.85 18.73 -3.97
C ILE A 27 11.44 18.54 -3.40
N SER A 28 10.69 17.61 -3.99
CA SER A 28 9.43 17.11 -3.44
C SER A 28 9.76 16.44 -2.11
N ARG A 29 9.44 17.13 -1.01
CA ARG A 29 9.75 16.68 0.34
C ARG A 29 8.91 15.45 0.68
N ARG A 30 9.51 14.27 0.44
CA ARG A 30 9.08 12.96 0.92
C ARG A 30 8.77 13.03 2.42
N ARG A 31 7.57 12.64 2.82
CA ARG A 31 7.29 12.20 4.19
C ARG A 31 6.66 10.82 4.13
N VAL A 32 7.49 9.81 4.29
CA VAL A 32 7.06 8.42 4.49
C VAL A 32 6.53 8.35 5.93
N ILE A 33 5.24 8.06 6.08
CA ILE A 33 4.64 7.75 7.38
C ILE A 33 4.24 6.27 7.39
N ALA A 34 5.09 5.42 7.96
CA ALA A 34 4.66 4.12 8.44
C ALA A 34 3.94 4.36 9.78
N SER A 35 2.62 4.20 9.82
CA SER A 35 1.86 4.30 11.08
C SER A 35 1.25 2.95 11.44
N SER A 36 1.76 2.40 12.54
CA SER A 36 1.19 1.28 13.28
C SER A 36 0.22 1.84 14.31
N SER A 37 -1.08 1.62 14.13
CA SER A 37 -2.12 2.09 15.04
C SER A 37 -2.51 1.02 16.07
N ALA A 38 -2.24 1.30 17.35
CA ALA A 38 -2.85 0.63 18.49
C ALA A 38 -4.10 1.43 18.94
N SER A 39 -5.22 0.73 19.15
CA SER A 39 -6.50 1.33 19.55
C SER A 39 -6.79 1.01 21.02
N THR A 40 -6.87 2.04 21.86
CA THR A 40 -7.31 1.99 23.27
C THR A 40 -8.80 2.31 23.37
N PRO A 41 -9.61 1.63 24.20
CA PRO A 41 -11.03 1.94 24.36
C PRO A 41 -11.27 3.13 25.31
N PRO A 42 -12.37 3.90 25.13
CA PRO A 42 -12.75 4.93 26.10
C PRO A 42 -13.57 4.36 27.27
N THR A 43 -13.13 4.68 28.49
CA THR A 43 -13.88 4.59 29.75
C THR A 43 -14.75 5.84 29.91
N GLY A 44 -16.01 5.65 30.32
CA GLY A 44 -17.05 6.70 30.32
C GLY A 44 -17.03 7.70 31.48
N ALA A 45 -17.88 8.71 31.38
CA ALA A 45 -18.53 9.40 32.50
C ALA A 45 -19.64 10.37 32.00
N THR A 46 -20.86 10.11 32.46
CA THR A 46 -21.81 11.01 33.16
C THR A 46 -22.23 12.38 32.60
N VAL A 47 -23.56 12.52 32.49
CA VAL A 47 -24.41 13.71 32.28
C VAL A 47 -24.21 14.78 33.38
N PRO A 48 -24.49 16.08 33.12
CA PRO A 48 -25.75 16.63 33.65
C PRO A 48 -26.44 17.68 32.75
N THR A 49 -27.78 17.69 32.81
CA THR A 49 -28.70 18.80 32.42
C THR A 49 -28.58 19.95 33.44
N PRO A 50 -28.88 21.24 33.12
CA PRO A 50 -30.28 21.72 33.17
C PRO A 50 -30.67 22.92 32.25
N ALA A 51 -32.01 23.05 32.10
CA ALA A 51 -32.88 24.24 32.11
C ALA A 51 -32.91 25.33 30.99
N LEU A 52 -34.09 25.35 30.34
CA LEU A 52 -34.96 26.44 29.87
C LEU A 52 -34.60 27.92 30.16
N GLY A 53 -34.74 28.75 29.11
CA GLY A 53 -34.99 30.20 29.19
C GLY A 53 -35.45 30.76 27.84
N SER A 54 -36.66 31.33 27.80
CA SER A 54 -37.33 31.99 26.66
C SER A 54 -37.26 33.51 26.82
N VAL A 55 -36.92 34.28 25.78
CA VAL A 55 -37.44 35.65 25.49
C VAL A 55 -37.30 35.95 23.99
N GLY A 56 -38.35 36.55 23.39
CA GLY A 56 -38.49 36.93 21.97
C GLY A 56 -37.88 38.29 21.53
N PRO A 57 -38.34 38.89 20.40
CA PRO A 57 -37.49 39.53 19.37
C PRO A 57 -37.51 41.09 19.40
N PRO A 58 -36.89 41.80 18.43
CA PRO A 58 -37.59 42.15 17.18
C PRO A 58 -36.75 42.21 15.87
N ASP A 59 -37.41 41.81 14.78
CA ASP A 59 -37.54 42.42 13.44
C ASP A 59 -36.56 43.52 12.98
N VAL A 60 -35.87 43.35 11.84
CA VAL A 60 -35.64 44.37 10.78
C VAL A 60 -35.23 43.70 9.45
N THR A 61 -36.17 43.73 8.50
CA THR A 61 -36.09 43.74 7.02
C THR A 61 -34.74 43.62 6.28
N ALA A 62 -34.67 42.76 5.26
CA ALA A 62 -34.06 43.11 3.97
C ALA A 62 -34.65 42.28 2.80
N ARG A 63 -34.95 43.00 1.73
CA ARG A 63 -35.68 42.59 0.53
C ARG A 63 -34.85 41.72 -0.42
N LEU A 64 -35.61 40.91 -1.16
CA LEU A 64 -35.29 40.31 -2.45
C LEU A 64 -34.78 41.33 -3.48
N THR A 65 -33.70 40.98 -4.16
CA THR A 65 -33.50 41.27 -5.59
C THR A 65 -32.66 40.14 -6.19
N GLY A 66 -33.26 39.43 -7.14
CA GLY A 66 -32.54 38.49 -7.98
C GLY A 66 -31.58 39.21 -8.92
N HIS A 67 -30.47 38.55 -9.19
CA HIS A 67 -29.69 38.76 -10.39
C HIS A 67 -29.21 37.38 -10.85
N ASP A 68 -30.01 36.81 -11.74
CA ASP A 68 -29.62 35.71 -12.61
C ASP A 68 -28.52 36.21 -13.54
N ASP A 69 -27.29 35.72 -13.34
CA ASP A 69 -26.28 35.77 -14.40
C ASP A 69 -25.69 34.38 -14.62
N ASN A 70 -26.51 33.56 -15.29
CA ASN A 70 -26.10 32.36 -15.97
C ASN A 70 -25.66 32.74 -17.39
N THR A 71 -24.39 33.07 -17.58
CA THR A 71 -23.80 33.08 -18.92
C THR A 71 -22.42 32.41 -18.97
N ARG A 72 -22.42 31.26 -19.67
CA ARG A 72 -21.27 30.56 -20.30
C ARG A 72 -20.25 29.88 -19.39
N SER A 73 -20.56 28.62 -19.08
CA SER A 73 -19.57 27.55 -19.26
C SER A 73 -20.28 26.31 -19.81
N ARG A 74 -20.38 26.24 -21.14
CA ARG A 74 -20.92 25.08 -21.83
C ARG A 74 -19.75 24.33 -22.50
N ARG A 75 -19.39 23.21 -21.86
CA ARG A 75 -19.00 21.91 -22.46
C ARG A 75 -17.72 21.84 -23.28
N THR A 76 -16.73 21.18 -22.67
CA THR A 76 -16.28 19.88 -23.17
C THR A 76 -16.56 18.84 -22.09
N ALA A 77 -17.45 17.90 -22.40
CA ALA A 77 -17.61 16.69 -21.61
C ALA A 77 -16.34 15.86 -21.86
N VAL A 78 -15.37 15.93 -20.95
CA VAL A 78 -14.34 14.90 -20.88
C VAL A 78 -15.03 13.71 -20.26
N THR A 79 -15.26 12.67 -21.06
CA THR A 79 -15.58 11.31 -20.62
C THR A 79 -14.86 11.06 -19.31
N GLY A 80 -15.62 10.84 -18.22
CA GLY A 80 -15.09 10.89 -16.86
C GLY A 80 -13.91 9.95 -16.70
N ARG A 81 -12.69 10.49 -16.72
CA ARG A 81 -11.47 9.75 -16.40
C ARG A 81 -11.73 9.13 -15.03
N GLN A 82 -11.54 7.82 -14.90
CA GLN A 82 -11.66 7.11 -13.63
C GLN A 82 -10.23 6.79 -13.20
N PRO A 83 -9.52 7.70 -12.49
CA PRO A 83 -8.10 7.53 -12.22
C PRO A 83 -7.80 6.19 -11.54
N ARG A 84 -8.72 5.72 -10.69
CA ARG A 84 -8.65 4.37 -10.11
C ARG A 84 -8.54 3.26 -11.16
N GLU A 85 -9.40 3.24 -12.17
CA GLU A 85 -9.44 2.18 -13.17
C GLU A 85 -8.18 2.19 -14.04
N ASP A 86 -7.74 3.38 -14.43
CA ASP A 86 -6.48 3.56 -15.16
C ASP A 86 -5.29 3.06 -14.33
N LEU A 87 -5.23 3.42 -13.04
CA LEU A 87 -4.19 2.97 -12.12
C LEU A 87 -4.21 1.45 -11.91
N LEU A 88 -5.39 0.83 -11.77
CA LEU A 88 -5.49 -0.62 -11.71
C LEU A 88 -4.87 -1.28 -12.94
N GLN A 89 -5.13 -0.74 -14.13
CA GLN A 89 -4.62 -1.31 -15.37
C GLN A 89 -3.10 -1.19 -15.49
N ILE A 90 -2.53 -0.01 -15.19
CA ILE A 90 -1.09 0.22 -15.38
C ILE A 90 -0.24 -0.40 -14.26
N LEU A 91 -0.77 -0.50 -13.04
CA LEU A 91 0.00 -0.98 -11.89
C LEU A 91 -0.02 -2.50 -11.74
N THR A 92 -1.03 -3.21 -12.26
CA THR A 92 -1.19 -4.66 -12.05
C THR A 92 0.04 -5.44 -12.50
N GLN A 93 0.45 -5.32 -13.78
CA GLN A 93 1.55 -6.13 -14.30
C GLN A 93 2.91 -5.76 -13.69
N PRO A 94 3.30 -4.47 -13.60
CA PRO A 94 4.58 -4.09 -13.00
C PRO A 94 4.72 -4.55 -11.55
N LEU A 95 3.65 -4.48 -10.75
CA LEU A 95 3.70 -4.98 -9.38
C LEU A 95 3.87 -6.51 -9.35
N SER A 96 3.15 -7.25 -10.19
CA SER A 96 3.29 -8.70 -10.29
C SER A 96 4.69 -9.13 -10.73
N ASP A 97 5.35 -8.38 -11.63
CA ASP A 97 6.74 -8.64 -12.05
C ASP A 97 7.73 -8.49 -10.88
N HIS A 98 7.39 -7.68 -9.88
CA HIS A 98 8.13 -7.52 -8.63
C HIS A 98 7.67 -8.48 -7.51
N GLY A 99 6.79 -9.43 -7.84
CA GLY A 99 6.37 -10.50 -6.92
C GLY A 99 5.36 -10.08 -5.87
N VAL A 100 4.61 -8.99 -6.10
CA VAL A 100 3.46 -8.56 -5.29
C VAL A 100 2.23 -8.37 -6.17
N ASP A 101 1.06 -8.72 -5.67
CA ASP A 101 -0.20 -8.56 -6.39
C ASP A 101 -0.88 -7.24 -6.02
N LEU A 102 -1.41 -6.53 -7.01
CA LEU A 102 -2.26 -5.38 -6.78
C LEU A 102 -3.66 -5.83 -6.34
N GLU A 103 -4.06 -5.47 -5.13
CA GLU A 103 -5.40 -5.78 -4.61
C GLU A 103 -6.39 -4.65 -4.85
N ASP A 104 -6.01 -3.40 -4.58
CA ASP A 104 -6.88 -2.24 -4.84
C ASP A 104 -6.10 -0.92 -4.94
N VAL A 105 -6.76 0.09 -5.51
CA VAL A 105 -6.28 1.47 -5.56
C VAL A 105 -7.42 2.40 -5.15
N GLU A 106 -7.15 3.32 -4.22
CA GLU A 106 -8.04 4.43 -3.89
C GLU A 106 -7.36 5.75 -4.25
N VAL A 107 -8.10 6.63 -4.91
CA VAL A 107 -7.67 8.00 -5.20
C VAL A 107 -8.67 8.94 -4.56
N SER A 108 -8.19 9.84 -3.72
CA SER A 108 -9.01 10.84 -3.04
C SER A 108 -8.36 12.22 -3.03
N ASP A 109 -9.17 13.26 -2.88
CA ASP A 109 -8.67 14.63 -2.73
C ASP A 109 -8.24 14.89 -1.28
N ALA A 110 -7.01 15.40 -1.12
CA ALA A 110 -6.42 15.80 0.15
C ALA A 110 -5.97 17.27 0.07
N GLY A 111 -6.94 18.19 0.10
CA GLY A 111 -6.71 19.62 -0.05
C GLY A 111 -6.23 19.97 -1.46
N ARG A 112 -4.97 20.41 -1.60
CA ARG A 112 -4.35 20.71 -2.90
C ARG A 112 -3.59 19.54 -3.51
N ARG A 113 -3.59 18.39 -2.85
CA ARG A 113 -2.88 17.18 -3.28
C ARG A 113 -3.88 16.04 -3.50
N LYS A 114 -3.51 15.04 -4.29
CA LYS A 114 -4.17 13.74 -4.30
C LYS A 114 -3.59 12.85 -3.20
N LEU A 115 -4.41 11.99 -2.62
CA LEU A 115 -3.96 10.85 -1.82
C LEU A 115 -4.23 9.58 -2.65
N VAL A 116 -3.16 8.87 -2.98
CA VAL A 116 -3.20 7.59 -3.69
C VAL A 116 -2.85 6.50 -2.71
N ARG A 117 -3.80 5.62 -2.42
CA ARG A 117 -3.57 4.42 -1.59
C ARG A 117 -3.52 3.21 -2.49
N VAL A 118 -2.45 2.45 -2.39
CA VAL A 118 -2.25 1.22 -3.15
C VAL A 118 -2.16 0.07 -2.16
N LEU A 119 -3.08 -0.88 -2.30
CA LEU A 119 -3.11 -2.11 -1.51
C LEU A 119 -2.40 -3.21 -2.29
N VAL A 120 -1.32 -3.75 -1.73
CA VAL A 120 -0.56 -4.85 -2.33
C VAL A 120 -0.59 -6.10 -1.44
N ASP A 121 -0.60 -7.28 -2.04
CA ASP A 121 -0.55 -8.54 -1.30
C ASP A 121 0.51 -9.49 -1.90
N LYS A 122 0.87 -10.53 -1.16
CA LYS A 122 1.81 -11.55 -1.61
C LYS A 122 1.53 -12.85 -0.87
N ASP A 123 1.62 -13.98 -1.57
CA ASP A 123 1.52 -15.29 -0.94
C ASP A 123 2.58 -15.42 0.18
N GLY A 124 2.14 -15.77 1.40
CA GLY A 124 2.99 -15.81 2.59
C GLY A 124 3.09 -14.49 3.37
N GLY A 125 2.59 -13.39 2.81
CA GLY A 125 2.56 -12.05 3.40
C GLY A 125 3.59 -11.11 2.76
N VAL A 126 3.33 -9.81 2.90
CA VAL A 126 4.17 -8.73 2.36
C VAL A 126 5.20 -8.28 3.39
N THR A 127 6.48 -8.26 3.02
CA THR A 127 7.57 -7.74 3.86
C THR A 127 7.75 -6.22 3.71
N LEU A 128 8.55 -5.59 4.57
CA LEU A 128 8.86 -4.16 4.44
C LEU A 128 9.67 -3.85 3.17
N ASP A 129 10.55 -4.77 2.76
CA ASP A 129 11.32 -4.64 1.53
C ASP A 129 10.40 -4.73 0.30
N ASP A 130 9.44 -5.67 0.31
CA ASP A 130 8.42 -5.75 -0.75
C ASP A 130 7.62 -4.44 -0.87
N ILE A 131 7.25 -3.81 0.26
CA ILE A 131 6.56 -2.50 0.25
C ILE A 131 7.47 -1.39 -0.29
N ALA A 132 8.77 -1.40 0.06
CA ALA A 132 9.71 -0.39 -0.42
C ALA A 132 9.92 -0.48 -1.94
N ASP A 133 10.05 -1.70 -2.46
CA ASP A 133 10.17 -1.97 -3.89
C ASP A 133 8.87 -1.58 -4.63
N ALA A 134 7.71 -2.00 -4.12
CA ALA A 134 6.41 -1.62 -4.69
C ALA A 134 6.20 -0.10 -4.68
N THR A 135 6.61 0.59 -3.61
CA THR A 135 6.53 2.06 -3.53
C THR A 135 7.35 2.72 -4.62
N THR A 136 8.53 2.19 -4.92
CA THR A 136 9.41 2.73 -5.97
C THR A 136 8.76 2.55 -7.35
N VAL A 137 8.29 1.34 -7.65
CA VAL A 137 7.60 1.02 -8.92
C VAL A 137 6.38 1.90 -9.14
N VAL A 138 5.52 2.03 -8.13
CA VAL A 138 4.30 2.83 -8.22
C VAL A 138 4.63 4.32 -8.38
N SER A 139 5.59 4.84 -7.62
CA SER A 139 6.01 6.25 -7.73
C SER A 139 6.53 6.57 -9.13
N ASP A 140 7.40 5.71 -9.68
CA ASP A 140 8.00 5.93 -10.99
C ASP A 140 6.93 5.92 -12.11
N LEU A 141 5.91 5.07 -12.00
CA LEU A 141 4.78 5.04 -12.94
C LEU A 141 3.88 6.27 -12.79
N LEU A 142 3.54 6.65 -11.55
CA LEU A 142 2.73 7.85 -11.28
C LEU A 142 3.42 9.13 -11.72
N ASP A 143 4.75 9.20 -11.65
CA ASP A 143 5.54 10.35 -12.10
C ASP A 143 5.75 10.35 -13.63
N GLY A 144 5.65 9.18 -14.28
CA GLY A 144 5.79 9.02 -15.73
C GLY A 144 4.50 9.20 -16.53
N ASP A 145 3.34 8.93 -15.91
CA ASP A 145 2.03 8.97 -16.56
C ASP A 145 1.16 10.16 -16.08
N ASP A 146 0.47 10.83 -17.01
CA ASP A 146 -0.48 11.93 -16.70
C ASP A 146 -1.87 11.38 -16.29
N VAL A 147 -1.88 10.52 -15.27
CA VAL A 147 -3.09 9.87 -14.74
C VAL A 147 -3.73 10.68 -13.61
N LEU A 148 -2.94 11.55 -12.96
CA LEU A 148 -3.38 12.41 -11.87
C LEU A 148 -3.58 13.88 -12.29
N ASP A 149 -3.64 14.16 -13.60
CA ASP A 149 -3.81 15.50 -14.19
C ASP A 149 -2.80 16.51 -13.60
N ASP A 150 -1.52 16.14 -13.55
CA ASP A 150 -0.40 16.88 -12.95
C ASP A 150 -0.58 17.33 -11.48
N HIS A 151 -1.57 16.82 -10.76
CA HIS A 151 -1.75 17.16 -9.36
C HIS A 151 -0.67 16.52 -8.48
N PRO A 152 -0.05 17.29 -7.55
CA PRO A 152 0.89 16.71 -6.60
C PRO A 152 0.17 15.68 -5.73
N TYR A 153 0.82 14.56 -5.41
CA TYR A 153 0.20 13.49 -4.66
C TYR A 153 0.97 13.07 -3.41
N THR A 154 0.29 12.36 -2.52
CA THR A 154 0.88 11.55 -1.45
C THR A 154 0.57 10.10 -1.77
N LEU A 155 1.59 9.26 -1.81
CA LEU A 155 1.46 7.83 -2.04
C LEU A 155 1.54 7.09 -0.70
N GLU A 156 0.55 6.24 -0.45
CA GLU A 156 0.53 5.26 0.63
C GLU A 156 0.48 3.88 0.01
N VAL A 157 1.58 3.12 0.12
CA VAL A 157 1.58 1.68 -0.23
C VAL A 157 1.51 0.90 1.06
N THR A 158 0.52 0.03 1.16
CA THR A 158 0.36 -0.84 2.32
C THR A 158 -0.14 -2.20 1.86
N SER A 159 0.10 -3.22 2.66
CA SER A 159 -0.73 -4.40 2.54
C SER A 159 -2.13 -4.12 3.08
N PRO A 160 -3.18 -4.82 2.60
CA PRO A 160 -4.51 -4.78 3.22
C PRO A 160 -4.53 -5.10 4.72
N GLY A 161 -3.40 -5.55 5.27
CA GLY A 161 -3.27 -6.12 6.59
C GLY A 161 -3.92 -7.50 6.66
N VAL A 162 -3.79 -8.13 7.83
CA VAL A 162 -4.47 -9.38 8.16
C VAL A 162 -5.96 -9.20 8.48
N ASP A 163 -6.44 -7.97 8.41
CA ASP A 163 -7.74 -7.56 8.95
C ASP A 163 -8.91 -7.86 7.99
N ARG A 164 -8.59 -8.22 6.74
CA ARG A 164 -9.60 -8.64 5.77
C ARG A 164 -10.20 -9.98 6.19
N PRO A 165 -11.53 -10.05 6.35
CA PRO A 165 -12.15 -11.31 6.72
C PRO A 165 -12.07 -12.33 5.57
N LEU A 166 -11.75 -13.57 5.92
CA LEU A 166 -11.74 -14.74 5.04
C LEU A 166 -13.18 -15.16 4.72
N THR A 167 -13.84 -14.40 3.84
CA THR A 167 -15.26 -14.60 3.51
C THR A 167 -15.53 -15.58 2.37
N GLN A 168 -14.54 -15.87 1.51
CA GLN A 168 -14.71 -16.71 0.34
C GLN A 168 -13.66 -17.83 0.32
N PRO A 169 -13.95 -19.02 -0.27
CA PRO A 169 -13.00 -20.13 -0.33
C PRO A 169 -11.62 -19.76 -0.88
N ARG A 170 -11.57 -18.86 -1.87
CA ARG A 170 -10.29 -18.36 -2.44
C ARG A 170 -9.43 -17.62 -1.42
N HIS A 171 -10.04 -16.93 -0.45
CA HIS A 171 -9.32 -16.24 0.62
C HIS A 171 -8.67 -17.25 1.56
N TRP A 172 -9.40 -18.30 1.96
CA TRP A 172 -8.85 -19.41 2.74
C TRP A 172 -7.71 -20.10 1.99
N ARG A 173 -7.88 -20.33 0.68
CA ARG A 173 -6.87 -20.97 -0.16
C ARG A 173 -5.53 -20.23 -0.16
N ARG A 174 -5.54 -18.91 -0.29
CA ARG A 174 -4.33 -18.06 -0.25
C ARG A 174 -3.66 -18.05 1.13
N ASN A 175 -4.38 -18.43 2.17
CA ASN A 175 -3.92 -18.38 3.55
C ASN A 175 -3.66 -19.78 4.14
N LEU A 176 -3.42 -20.78 3.30
CA LEU A 176 -2.91 -22.07 3.77
C LEU A 176 -1.62 -21.83 4.57
N ASP A 177 -1.45 -22.57 5.66
CA ASP A 177 -0.33 -22.44 6.60
C ASP A 177 -0.25 -21.07 7.31
N ARG A 178 -1.31 -20.26 7.30
CA ARG A 178 -1.40 -19.05 8.13
C ARG A 178 -2.17 -19.31 9.42
N LEU A 179 -1.77 -18.62 10.49
CA LEU A 179 -2.57 -18.52 11.70
C LEU A 179 -3.83 -17.69 11.41
N VAL A 180 -5.00 -18.19 11.81
CA VAL A 180 -6.30 -17.55 11.63
C VAL A 180 -7.04 -17.54 12.96
N ARG A 181 -7.62 -16.40 13.31
CA ARG A 181 -8.61 -16.26 14.37
C ARG A 181 -10.01 -16.37 13.78
N VAL A 182 -10.76 -17.36 14.23
CA VAL A 182 -12.08 -17.71 13.73
C VAL A 182 -13.11 -17.49 14.81
N GLN A 183 -14.08 -16.62 14.54
CA GLN A 183 -15.33 -16.53 15.28
C GLN A 183 -16.40 -17.32 14.51
N PRO A 184 -16.76 -18.53 14.96
CA PRO A 184 -17.89 -19.26 14.40
C PRO A 184 -19.21 -18.57 14.78
N ARG A 185 -20.28 -18.88 14.04
CA ARG A 185 -21.65 -18.43 14.36
C ARG A 185 -22.13 -18.99 15.68
N GLU A 186 -21.72 -20.21 16.01
CA GLU A 186 -22.01 -20.89 17.26
C GLU A 186 -20.70 -21.39 17.91
N GLY A 187 -20.58 -21.19 19.22
CA GLY A 187 -19.40 -21.58 19.99
C GLY A 187 -18.38 -20.45 20.20
N ALA A 188 -17.30 -20.80 20.90
CA ALA A 188 -16.24 -19.86 21.26
C ALA A 188 -15.32 -19.53 20.07
N GLU A 189 -14.79 -18.31 20.06
CA GLU A 189 -13.67 -17.91 19.21
C GLU A 189 -12.47 -18.82 19.45
N PHE A 190 -11.71 -19.12 18.40
CA PHE A 190 -10.46 -19.86 18.52
C PHE A 190 -9.46 -19.36 17.48
N THR A 191 -8.18 -19.60 17.76
CA THR A 191 -7.07 -19.28 16.86
C THR A 191 -6.33 -20.56 16.51
N GLY A 192 -5.98 -20.74 15.25
CA GLY A 192 -5.23 -21.91 14.82
C GLY A 192 -4.72 -21.77 13.40
N ARG A 193 -3.91 -22.73 12.93
CA ARG A 193 -3.24 -22.70 11.64
C ARG A 193 -4.07 -23.42 10.58
N ILE A 194 -4.29 -22.81 9.42
CA ILE A 194 -4.99 -23.47 8.32
C ILE A 194 -4.09 -24.58 7.76
N VAL A 195 -4.47 -25.85 7.92
CA VAL A 195 -3.63 -26.99 7.52
C VAL A 195 -4.16 -27.74 6.31
N GLU A 196 -5.46 -27.67 6.05
CA GLU A 196 -6.08 -28.31 4.87
C GLU A 196 -7.25 -27.46 4.35
N LEU A 197 -7.49 -27.55 3.04
CA LEU A 197 -8.56 -26.83 2.35
C LEU A 197 -9.50 -27.84 1.69
N GLY A 198 -10.80 -27.60 1.83
CA GLY A 198 -11.87 -28.33 1.15
C GLY A 198 -12.78 -27.42 0.35
N GLY A 199 -13.72 -28.02 -0.38
CA GLY A 199 -14.68 -27.29 -1.21
C GLY A 199 -15.71 -26.47 -0.39
N ALA A 200 -16.11 -26.98 0.77
CA ALA A 200 -17.13 -26.36 1.63
C ALA A 200 -16.59 -25.83 2.97
N GLY A 201 -15.32 -26.11 3.29
CA GLY A 201 -14.70 -25.76 4.56
C GLY A 201 -13.19 -25.95 4.54
N ALA A 202 -12.54 -25.68 5.67
CA ALA A 202 -11.11 -25.86 5.87
C ALA A 202 -10.83 -26.56 7.21
N THR A 203 -9.68 -27.22 7.34
CA THR A 203 -9.19 -27.76 8.60
C THR A 203 -8.22 -26.76 9.23
N VAL A 204 -8.47 -26.39 10.47
CA VAL A 204 -7.64 -25.51 11.28
C VAL A 204 -7.04 -26.31 12.44
N ASP A 205 -5.72 -26.31 12.57
CA ASP A 205 -5.00 -26.89 13.70
C ASP A 205 -4.97 -25.88 14.86
N VAL A 206 -5.62 -26.23 15.96
CA VAL A 206 -5.67 -25.46 17.21
C VAL A 206 -4.85 -26.23 18.25
N ASP A 207 -3.63 -25.77 18.53
CA ASP A 207 -2.71 -26.37 19.51
C ASP A 207 -2.53 -27.89 19.35
N GLY A 208 -2.37 -28.37 18.11
CA GLY A 208 -2.20 -29.77 17.75
C GLY A 208 -3.52 -30.53 17.55
N THR A 209 -4.66 -29.89 17.76
CA THR A 209 -5.99 -30.47 17.55
C THR A 209 -6.59 -29.98 16.24
N ARG A 210 -6.82 -30.91 15.31
CA ARG A 210 -7.47 -30.59 14.03
C ARG A 210 -8.96 -30.31 14.23
N ARG A 211 -9.38 -29.11 13.84
CA ARG A 211 -10.78 -28.66 13.87
C ARG A 211 -11.26 -28.34 12.45
N HIS A 212 -12.32 -29.00 12.01
CA HIS A 212 -12.95 -28.69 10.73
C HIS A 212 -13.90 -27.50 10.87
N VAL A 213 -13.87 -26.59 9.89
CA VAL A 213 -14.65 -25.36 9.86
C VAL A 213 -15.35 -25.24 8.51
N GLN A 214 -16.68 -25.26 8.49
CA GLN A 214 -17.45 -24.98 7.29
C GLN A 214 -17.46 -23.47 7.03
N TYR A 215 -17.28 -23.06 5.78
CA TYR A 215 -17.26 -21.63 5.43
C TYR A 215 -18.57 -20.92 5.79
N ALA A 216 -19.72 -21.62 5.71
CA ALA A 216 -21.03 -21.08 6.04
C ALA A 216 -21.22 -20.80 7.55
N ASP A 217 -20.52 -21.56 8.40
CA ASP A 217 -20.63 -21.48 9.86
C ASP A 217 -19.67 -20.45 10.47
N VAL A 218 -18.84 -19.80 9.64
CA VAL A 218 -17.95 -18.73 10.06
C VAL A 218 -18.72 -17.41 10.09
N LYS A 219 -18.73 -16.74 11.24
CA LYS A 219 -19.22 -15.36 11.36
C LYS A 219 -18.16 -14.39 10.86
N THR A 220 -16.95 -14.54 11.37
CA THR A 220 -15.76 -13.76 10.98
C THR A 220 -14.54 -14.66 11.08
N ALA A 221 -13.61 -14.57 10.14
CA ALA A 221 -12.29 -15.19 10.26
C ALA A 221 -11.23 -14.21 9.76
N ARG A 222 -10.16 -13.99 10.50
CA ARG A 222 -9.08 -13.05 10.16
C ARG A 222 -7.74 -13.72 10.36
N VAL A 223 -6.79 -13.39 9.51
CA VAL A 223 -5.42 -13.89 9.67
C VAL A 223 -4.82 -13.23 10.91
N GLU A 224 -3.91 -13.92 11.59
CA GLU A 224 -3.13 -13.37 12.68
C GLU A 224 -1.67 -13.19 12.21
N ILE A 225 -1.03 -12.12 12.66
CA ILE A 225 0.38 -11.83 12.33
C ILE A 225 1.26 -12.61 13.30
N GLU A 226 1.98 -13.59 12.77
CA GLU A 226 3.04 -14.27 13.52
C GLU A 226 4.36 -13.56 13.26
N PHE A 227 4.90 -12.89 14.27
CA PHE A 227 6.27 -12.38 14.22
C PHE A 227 7.23 -13.52 14.53
N ASN A 228 7.46 -14.40 13.56
CA ASN A 228 8.60 -15.29 13.67
C ASN A 228 9.83 -14.57 13.15
N ARG A 229 10.69 -14.10 14.06
CA ARG A 229 12.03 -13.67 13.68
C ARG A 229 12.75 -14.94 13.20
N PRO A 230 13.23 -15.06 11.94
CA PRO A 230 14.08 -16.17 11.60
C PRO A 230 15.28 -16.13 12.53
N ARG A 231 15.37 -17.11 13.42
CA ARG A 231 16.56 -17.36 14.21
C ARG A 231 17.60 -17.80 13.18
N SER A 232 18.46 -16.89 12.75
CA SER A 232 19.68 -17.24 12.04
C SER A 232 20.47 -18.18 12.94
N ALA A 233 20.31 -19.47 12.71
CA ALA A 233 21.04 -20.55 13.33
C ALA A 233 21.34 -21.59 12.26
N ALA A 234 22.35 -21.30 11.43
CA ALA A 234 23.23 -22.29 10.81
C ALA A 234 24.38 -21.61 10.05
N ALA A 235 25.36 -21.11 10.78
CA ALA A 235 26.74 -21.06 10.30
C ALA A 235 27.66 -21.33 11.50
N GLY A 236 27.70 -22.58 11.92
CA GLY A 236 28.85 -23.08 12.67
C GLY A 236 30.01 -23.22 11.69
N SER A 237 31.11 -22.54 11.94
CA SER A 237 32.41 -23.11 11.59
C SER A 237 33.44 -22.71 12.64
N ALA A 238 34.12 -23.75 13.12
CA ALA A 238 35.01 -23.77 14.25
C ALA A 238 36.17 -22.78 14.10
N HIS A 239 36.41 -21.98 15.13
CA HIS A 239 37.74 -21.43 15.36
C HIS A 239 38.44 -22.35 16.37
N GLY A 240 39.24 -23.28 15.83
CA GLY A 240 40.10 -24.14 16.61
C GLY A 240 41.15 -23.32 17.34
N THR A 241 41.11 -23.36 18.67
CA THR A 241 42.25 -23.02 19.53
C THR A 241 43.38 -23.99 19.19
N THR A 242 44.43 -23.50 18.51
CA THR A 242 45.74 -24.14 18.55
C THR A 242 46.58 -23.36 19.55
N ASP A 243 46.71 -23.97 20.72
CA ASP A 243 47.77 -23.75 21.69
C ASP A 243 49.13 -23.89 20.98
N LEU A 244 49.88 -22.80 20.89
CA LEU A 244 51.30 -22.86 20.57
C LEU A 244 52.05 -22.73 21.89
N GLY A 245 52.52 -23.90 22.33
CA GLY A 245 53.37 -24.08 23.48
C GLY A 245 54.59 -23.15 23.50
N GLY A 246 55.04 -22.96 24.74
CA GLY A 246 56.13 -22.07 25.11
C GLY A 246 57.43 -22.34 24.38
N LYS A 247 58.22 -21.27 24.33
CA LYS A 247 59.63 -21.31 24.02
C LYS A 247 60.34 -20.61 25.17
N ASP A 248 61.06 -21.43 25.93
CA ASP A 248 62.35 -21.23 26.60
C ASP A 248 62.72 -19.81 27.09
#